data_AF-A0AAV8Z6N1-F1
#
_entry.id   AF-A0AAV8Z6N1-F1
#
_cell.length_a   1.000
_cell.length_b   1.000
_cell.length_c   1.000
_cell.angle_alpha   90.00
_cell.angle_beta   90.00
_cell.angle_gamma   90.00
#
_symmetry.space_group_name_H-M   'P 1'
#
loop_
_entity.id
_entity.type
_entity.pdbx_description
1 polymer ?
#
loop_
_entity_poly.entity_id
_entity_poly.type
_entity_poly.pdbx_seq_one_letter_code
_entity_poly.pdbx_strand_id
1 'polypeptide(L)'
;MSTFSLNTLIPNTLNKISNDEVLINHLTTIIKEFGYFLGNPSVAQLMGEVQLYKQSSSYITKTNKALEALQNCDAHYFPNIYKHFKILCTFTISVATAERSFSTLRLLKTYLRSNMREDRLNGLALLHIHRNIWAEKKTTKTLRAHY
;
A
#
# COMPACT_ATOMS: atom_id res chain seq x y z
N MET A 1 13.48 -2.45 8.30
CA MET A 1 12.03 -2.60 8.55
C MET A 1 11.54 -3.80 7.75
N SER A 2 11.36 -4.96 8.38
CA SER A 2 10.88 -6.15 7.67
C SER A 2 9.40 -5.96 7.33
N THR A 3 9.09 -5.98 6.03
CA THR A 3 7.71 -5.88 5.49
C THR A 3 6.78 -7.00 5.98
N PHE A 4 7.36 -8.04 6.59
CA PHE A 4 6.69 -9.22 7.08
C PHE A 4 5.69 -8.93 8.21
N SER A 5 6.01 -7.99 9.11
CA SER A 5 5.19 -7.69 10.30
C SER A 5 3.88 -6.96 9.97
N LEU A 6 3.82 -6.24 8.84
CA LEU A 6 2.62 -5.52 8.41
C LEU A 6 1.59 -6.47 7.78
N ASN A 7 2.06 -7.45 7.01
CA ASN A 7 1.20 -8.39 6.28
C ASN A 7 0.50 -9.40 7.18
N THR A 8 0.85 -9.47 8.47
CA THR A 8 0.30 -10.43 9.44
C THR A 8 -1.22 -10.32 9.59
N LEU A 9 -1.79 -9.11 9.50
CA LEU A 9 -3.22 -8.86 9.67
C LEU A 9 -4.06 -9.13 8.40
N ILE A 10 -3.48 -9.65 7.32
CA ILE A 10 -4.24 -10.06 6.14
C ILE A 10 -5.09 -11.30 6.49
N PRO A 11 -6.36 -11.41 6.05
CA PRO A 11 -7.24 -12.53 6.41
C PRO A 11 -6.64 -13.93 6.21
N ASN A 12 -5.91 -14.14 5.12
CA ASN A 12 -5.30 -15.44 4.84
C ASN A 12 -4.12 -15.78 5.76
N THR A 13 -3.39 -14.78 6.28
CA THR A 13 -2.33 -15.01 7.28
C THR A 13 -2.91 -15.17 8.66
N LEU A 14 -3.97 -14.41 9.00
CA LEU A 14 -4.69 -14.55 10.26
C LEU A 14 -5.32 -15.94 10.46
N ASN A 15 -5.92 -16.51 9.42
CA ASN A 15 -6.51 -17.86 9.50
C ASN A 15 -5.47 -18.98 9.64
N LYS A 16 -4.20 -18.71 9.30
CA LYS A 16 -3.09 -19.68 9.44
C LYS A 16 -2.42 -19.61 10.81
N ILE A 17 -2.55 -18.48 11.51
CA ILE A 17 -1.98 -18.30 12.85
C ILE A 17 -2.95 -18.93 13.85
N SER A 18 -2.64 -20.17 14.25
CA SER A 18 -3.40 -20.93 15.25
C SER A 18 -2.97 -20.61 16.70
N ASN A 19 -1.83 -19.93 16.88
CA ASN A 19 -1.26 -19.66 18.21
C ASN A 19 -1.53 -18.21 18.62
N ASP A 20 -2.33 -18.02 19.66
CA ASP A 20 -2.70 -16.68 20.18
C ASP A 20 -1.48 -15.91 20.73
N GLU A 21 -0.46 -16.60 21.27
CA GLU A 21 0.78 -15.98 21.76
C GLU A 21 1.60 -15.30 20.64
N VAL A 22 1.67 -15.94 19.46
CA VAL A 22 2.38 -15.39 18.30
C VAL A 22 1.65 -14.15 17.79
N LEU A 23 0.32 -14.19 17.79
CA LEU A 23 -0.53 -13.07 17.42
C LEU A 23 -0.25 -11.87 18.35
N ILE A 24 -0.24 -12.07 19.67
CA ILE A 24 0.04 -11.02 20.67
C ILE A 24 1.43 -10.38 20.45
N ASN A 25 2.45 -11.17 20.15
CA ASN A 25 3.79 -10.66 19.86
C ASN A 25 3.82 -9.80 18.58
N HIS A 26 3.06 -10.17 17.55
CA HIS A 26 2.92 -9.34 16.36
C HIS A 26 2.12 -8.07 16.64
N LEU A 27 1.03 -8.13 17.41
CA LEU A 27 0.25 -6.94 17.76
C LEU A 27 1.08 -5.95 18.58
N THR A 28 1.85 -6.42 19.55
CA THR A 28 2.74 -5.55 20.33
C THR A 28 3.83 -4.92 19.45
N THR A 29 4.33 -5.63 18.45
CA THR A 29 5.27 -5.08 17.45
C THR A 29 4.60 -4.02 16.59
N ILE A 30 3.38 -4.28 16.11
CA ILE A 30 2.61 -3.32 15.29
C ILE A 30 2.29 -2.06 16.10
N ILE A 31 1.92 -2.19 17.37
CA ILE A 31 1.66 -1.04 18.25
C ILE A 31 2.95 -0.24 18.50
N LYS A 32 4.10 -0.90 18.66
CA LYS A 32 5.39 -0.19 18.79
C LYS A 32 5.76 0.60 17.54
N GLU A 33 5.58 0.00 16.36
CA GLU A 33 6.00 0.59 15.08
C GLU A 33 4.98 1.60 14.52
N PHE A 34 3.68 1.32 14.68
CA PHE A 34 2.58 2.07 14.05
C PHE A 34 1.56 2.62 15.05
N GLY A 35 1.81 2.52 16.36
CA GLY A 35 0.89 2.98 17.41
C GLY A 35 0.48 4.43 17.25
N TYR A 36 1.42 5.31 16.90
CA TYR A 36 1.15 6.72 16.62
C TYR A 36 0.08 6.91 15.53
N PHE A 37 0.17 6.14 14.44
CA PHE A 37 -0.79 6.23 13.32
C PHE A 37 -2.15 5.62 13.64
N LEU A 38 -2.19 4.62 14.54
CA LEU A 38 -3.42 3.95 14.94
C LEU A 38 -4.21 4.74 16.00
N GLY A 39 -3.54 5.63 16.74
CA GLY A 39 -4.11 6.37 17.87
C GLY A 39 -3.82 5.73 19.23
N ASN A 40 -2.70 5.00 19.32
CA ASN A 40 -2.24 4.25 20.49
C ASN A 40 -3.32 3.32 21.10
N PRO A 41 -3.87 2.37 20.31
CA PRO A 41 -4.80 1.39 20.85
C PRO A 41 -4.10 0.48 21.87
N SER A 42 -4.83 0.07 22.91
CA SER A 42 -4.32 -0.97 23.81
C SER A 42 -4.27 -2.32 23.07
N VAL A 43 -3.35 -3.21 23.47
CA VAL A 43 -3.24 -4.55 22.89
C VAL A 43 -4.56 -5.31 22.97
N ALA A 44 -5.31 -5.12 24.08
CA ALA A 44 -6.61 -5.73 24.29
C ALA A 44 -7.69 -5.21 23.33
N GLN A 45 -7.72 -3.90 23.03
CA GLN A 45 -8.65 -3.32 22.05
C GLN A 45 -8.39 -3.88 20.65
N LEU A 46 -7.12 -3.92 20.25
CA LEU A 46 -6.73 -4.45 18.95
C LEU A 46 -7.00 -5.95 18.84
N MET A 47 -6.74 -6.72 19.91
CA MET A 47 -7.04 -8.14 19.96
C MET A 47 -8.54 -8.41 19.85
N GLY A 48 -9.36 -7.64 20.56
CA GLY A 48 -10.83 -7.74 20.48
C GLY A 48 -11.35 -7.47 19.07
N GLU A 49 -10.88 -6.40 18.42
CA GLU A 49 -11.23 -6.12 17.02
C GLU A 49 -10.77 -7.23 16.08
N VAL A 50 -9.55 -7.76 16.25
CA VAL A 50 -9.00 -8.83 15.39
C VAL A 50 -9.80 -10.12 15.54
N GLN A 51 -10.25 -10.45 16.75
CA GLN A 51 -11.05 -11.64 17.00
C GLN A 51 -12.46 -11.51 16.40
N LEU A 52 -13.10 -10.36 16.56
CA LEU A 52 -14.37 -10.05 15.91
C LEU A 52 -14.23 -10.04 14.38
N TYR A 53 -13.13 -9.50 13.87
CA TYR A 53 -12.81 -9.52 12.45
C TYR A 53 -12.56 -10.93 11.94
N LYS A 54 -11.89 -11.81 12.70
CA LYS A 54 -11.71 -13.22 12.35
C LYS A 54 -13.05 -13.95 12.25
N GLN A 55 -13.95 -13.68 13.17
CA GLN A 55 -15.31 -14.24 13.18
C GLN A 55 -16.14 -13.75 11.99
N SER A 56 -16.04 -12.46 11.65
CA SER A 56 -16.70 -11.86 10.48
C SER A 56 -16.07 -12.31 9.15
N SER A 57 -14.74 -12.48 9.13
CA SER A 57 -13.93 -12.86 7.96
C SER A 57 -14.11 -14.32 7.55
N SER A 58 -14.75 -15.17 8.37
CA SER A 58 -15.17 -16.50 7.93
C SER A 58 -16.22 -16.43 6.80
N TYR A 59 -16.95 -15.32 6.69
CA TYR A 59 -17.88 -15.00 5.59
C TYR A 59 -17.21 -14.15 4.49
N ILE A 60 -16.28 -13.26 4.87
CA ILE A 60 -15.62 -12.32 3.97
C ILE A 60 -14.25 -12.87 3.55
N THR A 61 -14.31 -13.69 2.51
CA THR A 61 -13.30 -13.90 1.47
C THR A 61 -11.85 -14.18 1.91
N LYS A 62 -11.37 -15.37 1.55
CA LYS A 62 -9.98 -15.85 1.56
C LYS A 62 -9.10 -15.07 0.56
N THR A 63 -9.10 -13.75 0.62
CA THR A 63 -8.40 -12.89 -0.34
C THR A 63 -7.00 -12.59 0.15
N ASN A 64 -6.02 -12.80 -0.72
CA ASN A 64 -4.61 -12.49 -0.45
C ASN A 64 -4.27 -11.01 -0.66
N LYS A 65 -5.24 -10.21 -1.12
CA LYS A 65 -5.02 -8.80 -1.48
C LYS A 65 -5.49 -7.88 -0.37
N ALA A 66 -4.58 -7.00 0.05
CA ALA A 66 -4.86 -5.95 1.02
C ALA A 66 -5.95 -4.97 0.60
N LEU A 67 -6.05 -4.68 -0.71
CA LEU A 67 -7.04 -3.76 -1.26
C LEU A 67 -8.46 -4.30 -1.13
N GLU A 68 -8.65 -5.59 -1.42
CA GLU A 68 -9.95 -6.27 -1.30
C GLU A 68 -10.36 -6.34 0.19
N ALA A 69 -9.40 -6.59 1.08
CA ALA A 69 -9.63 -6.53 2.52
C ALA A 69 -10.07 -5.13 2.99
N LEU A 70 -9.43 -4.06 2.49
CA LEU A 70 -9.81 -2.69 2.82
C LEU A 70 -11.22 -2.33 2.32
N GLN A 71 -11.61 -2.80 1.13
CA GLN A 71 -12.93 -2.52 0.56
C GLN A 71 -14.06 -3.22 1.32
N ASN A 72 -13.81 -4.40 1.85
CA ASN A 72 -14.79 -5.18 2.58
C ASN A 72 -14.82 -4.88 4.08
N CYS A 73 -13.85 -4.11 4.59
CA CYS A 73 -13.82 -3.67 5.99
C CYS A 73 -14.62 -2.39 6.17
N ASP A 74 -15.64 -2.45 7.03
CA ASP A 74 -16.34 -1.25 7.48
C ASP A 74 -15.53 -0.52 8.56
N ALA A 75 -15.23 0.75 8.30
CA ALA A 75 -14.47 1.62 9.20
C ALA A 75 -15.23 1.92 10.51
N HIS A 76 -16.55 1.79 10.53
CA HIS A 76 -17.36 2.02 11.74
C HIS A 76 -17.24 0.88 12.76
N TYR A 77 -17.17 -0.36 12.29
CA TYR A 77 -17.10 -1.54 13.16
C TYR A 77 -15.66 -1.88 13.57
N PHE A 78 -14.68 -1.63 12.70
CA PHE A 78 -13.28 -2.01 12.92
C PHE A 78 -12.32 -0.84 12.62
N PRO A 79 -12.33 0.22 13.45
CA PRO A 79 -11.58 1.44 13.15
C PRO A 79 -10.07 1.24 13.15
N ASN A 80 -9.51 0.36 13.99
CA ASN A 80 -8.06 0.15 14.05
C ASN A 80 -7.58 -0.76 12.91
N ILE A 81 -8.35 -1.80 12.59
CA ILE A 81 -8.06 -2.70 11.46
C ILE A 81 -8.18 -1.96 10.12
N TYR A 82 -9.18 -1.10 9.95
CA TYR A 82 -9.33 -0.28 8.76
C TYR A 82 -8.13 0.64 8.53
N LYS A 83 -7.69 1.35 9.59
CA LYS A 83 -6.48 2.18 9.53
C LYS A 83 -5.24 1.36 9.20
N HIS A 84 -5.10 0.16 9.78
CA HIS A 84 -4.00 -0.75 9.46
C HIS A 84 -3.96 -1.10 7.98
N PHE A 85 -5.08 -1.52 7.39
CA PHE A 85 -5.15 -1.84 5.97
C PHE A 85 -4.88 -0.63 5.08
N LYS A 86 -5.30 0.57 5.49
CA LYS A 86 -5.00 1.82 4.78
C LYS A 86 -3.49 2.11 4.76
N ILE A 87 -2.81 1.95 5.90
CA ILE A 87 -1.35 2.12 6.00
C ILE A 87 -0.65 1.10 5.11
N LEU A 88 -1.08 -0.17 5.19
CA LEU A 88 -0.51 -1.26 4.41
C LEU A 88 -0.64 -1.03 2.90
N CYS A 89 -1.83 -0.62 2.43
CA CYS A 89 -2.04 -0.29 1.02
C CYS A 89 -1.19 0.91 0.59
N THR A 90 -1.12 1.96 1.42
CA THR A 90 -0.31 3.15 1.11
C THR A 90 1.17 2.78 0.98
N PHE A 91 1.65 1.92 1.88
CA PHE A 91 3.03 1.45 1.87
C PHE A 91 3.35 0.63 0.62
N THR A 92 2.51 -0.35 0.26
CA THR A 92 2.72 -1.18 -0.94
C THR A 92 2.66 -0.36 -2.23
N ILE A 93 1.77 0.63 -2.31
CA ILE A 93 1.66 1.55 -3.45
C ILE A 93 2.91 2.45 -3.54
N SER A 94 3.39 2.99 -2.42
CA SER A 94 4.60 3.81 -2.38
C SER A 94 5.84 3.03 -2.85
N VAL A 95 6.01 1.80 -2.36
CA VAL A 95 7.11 0.92 -2.79
C VAL A 95 7.01 0.59 -4.29
N ALA A 96 5.83 0.18 -4.76
CA ALA A 96 5.63 -0.15 -6.17
C ALA A 96 5.86 1.05 -7.11
N THR A 97 5.44 2.25 -6.70
CA THR A 97 5.67 3.48 -7.48
C THR A 97 7.14 3.88 -7.51
N ALA A 98 7.86 3.72 -6.39
CA ALA A 98 9.30 3.92 -6.35
C ALA A 98 10.04 2.91 -7.25
N GLU A 99 9.73 1.62 -7.15
CA GLU A 99 10.32 0.56 -8.00
C GLU A 99 10.06 0.82 -9.50
N ARG A 100 8.83 1.17 -9.86
CA ARG A 100 8.48 1.55 -11.24
C ARG A 100 9.30 2.76 -11.72
N SER A 101 9.46 3.77 -10.87
CA SER A 101 10.24 4.97 -11.19
C SER A 101 11.73 4.66 -11.38
N PHE A 102 12.32 3.85 -10.49
CA PHE A 102 13.72 3.43 -10.63
C PHE A 102 13.95 2.50 -11.83
N SER A 103 13.00 1.61 -12.11
CA SER A 103 13.05 0.73 -13.29
C SER A 103 13.01 1.52 -14.60
N THR A 104 12.09 2.50 -14.71
CA THR A 104 12.01 3.38 -15.88
C THR A 104 13.26 4.26 -16.03
N LEU A 105 13.79 4.80 -14.92
CA LEU A 105 15.08 5.52 -14.92
C LEU A 105 16.23 4.64 -15.40
N ARG A 106 16.28 3.37 -15.00
CA ARG A 106 17.30 2.42 -15.45
C ARG A 106 17.20 2.14 -16.95
N LEU A 107 15.99 2.01 -17.49
CA LEU A 107 15.76 1.86 -18.94
C LEU A 107 16.22 3.12 -19.70
N LEU A 108 15.86 4.31 -19.22
CA LEU A 108 16.30 5.60 -19.81
C LEU A 108 17.83 5.72 -19.80
N LYS A 109 18.48 5.43 -18.67
CA LYS A 109 19.95 5.43 -18.55
C LYS A 109 20.61 4.44 -19.51
N THR A 110 20.04 3.24 -19.67
CA THR A 110 20.57 2.21 -20.57
C THR A 110 20.44 2.63 -22.03
N TYR A 111 19.28 3.18 -22.43
CA TYR A 111 19.02 3.63 -23.80
C TYR A 111 19.91 4.80 -24.23
N LEU A 112 20.24 5.72 -23.30
CA LEU A 112 20.95 6.98 -23.59
C LEU A 112 22.46 6.93 -23.33
N ARG A 113 23.04 5.73 -23.11
CA ARG A 113 24.40 5.54 -22.58
C ARG A 113 25.53 6.07 -23.48
N SER A 114 25.27 6.53 -24.69
CA SER A 114 26.31 7.04 -25.59
C SER A 114 26.65 8.53 -25.46
N ASN A 115 25.89 9.40 -24.77
CA ASN A 115 26.26 10.84 -24.79
C ASN A 115 25.66 11.82 -23.74
N MET A 116 25.16 11.37 -22.57
CA MET A 116 24.33 12.26 -21.72
C MET A 116 24.90 12.61 -20.34
N ARG A 117 24.85 13.91 -20.00
CA ARG A 117 25.13 14.48 -18.66
C ARG A 117 23.91 14.36 -17.74
N GLU A 118 24.12 14.40 -16.43
CA GLU A 118 23.08 14.20 -15.41
C GLU A 118 21.92 15.20 -15.50
N ASP A 119 22.19 16.47 -15.84
CA ASP A 119 21.15 17.50 -16.04
C ASP A 119 20.15 17.15 -17.15
N ARG A 120 20.67 16.65 -18.28
CA ARG A 120 19.84 16.19 -19.41
C ARG A 120 19.03 14.95 -19.04
N LEU A 121 19.58 14.09 -18.18
CA LEU A 121 18.89 12.91 -17.71
C LEU A 121 17.72 13.26 -16.79
N ASN A 122 17.93 14.18 -15.85
CA ASN A 122 16.87 14.64 -14.96
C ASN A 122 15.74 15.30 -15.76
N GLY A 123 16.06 16.11 -16.78
CA GLY A 123 15.06 16.69 -17.68
C GLY A 123 14.24 15.64 -18.43
N LEU A 124 14.88 14.62 -18.98
CA LEU A 124 14.19 13.53 -19.70
C LEU A 124 13.40 12.61 -18.77
N ALA A 125 13.92 12.33 -17.58
CA ALA A 125 13.21 11.57 -16.55
C ALA A 125 11.92 12.29 -16.13
N LEU A 126 12.01 13.60 -15.86
CA LEU A 126 10.85 14.43 -15.54
C LEU A 126 9.81 14.40 -16.67
N LEU A 127 10.26 14.54 -17.92
CA LEU A 127 9.38 14.50 -19.10
C LEU A 127 8.73 13.12 -19.28
N HIS A 128 9.46 12.04 -18.98
CA HIS A 128 8.95 10.67 -19.06
C HIS A 128 7.92 10.36 -17.96
N ILE A 129 8.19 10.75 -16.71
CA ILE A 129 7.27 10.58 -15.57
C ILE A 129 5.98 11.37 -15.80
N HIS A 130 6.08 12.61 -16.27
CA HIS A 130 4.93 13.48 -16.53
C HIS A 130 4.34 13.34 -17.95
N ARG A 131 4.73 12.30 -18.71
CA ARG A 131 4.25 12.06 -20.07
C ARG A 131 2.72 11.94 -20.15
N ASN A 132 2.11 11.33 -19.14
CA ASN A 132 0.66 11.09 -19.10
C ASN A 132 -0.14 12.40 -18.96
N ILE A 133 0.36 13.36 -18.19
CA ILE A 133 -0.26 14.68 -18.00
C ILE A 133 -0.27 15.46 -19.33
N TRP A 134 0.79 15.30 -20.13
CA TRP A 134 0.87 15.89 -21.47
C TRP A 134 -0.09 15.20 -22.47
N ALA A 135 -0.26 13.88 -22.36
CA ALA A 135 -1.19 13.14 -23.21
C ALA A 135 -2.66 13.54 -22.95
N GLU A 136 -3.06 13.70 -21.69
CA GLU A 136 -4.41 14.12 -21.30
C GLU A 136 -4.74 15.56 -21.71
N LYS A 137 -3.76 16.48 -21.67
CA LYS A 137 -3.94 17.85 -22.17
C LYS A 137 -4.12 17.92 -23.69
N LYS A 138 -3.55 16.97 -24.43
CA LYS A 138 -3.71 16.91 -25.89
C LYS A 138 -5.10 16.42 -26.28
N THR A 139 -5.62 15.39 -25.60
CA THR A 139 -6.97 14.85 -25.85
C THR A 139 -8.08 15.84 -25.48
N THR A 140 -7.94 16.56 -24.37
CA THR A 140 -8.91 17.59 -23.94
C THR A 140 -8.92 18.82 -24.84
N LYS A 141 -7.77 19.23 -25.42
CA LYS A 141 -7.71 20.30 -26.43
C LYS A 141 -8.33 19.88 -27.76
N THR A 142 -8.14 18.64 -28.21
CA THR A 142 -8.80 18.14 -29.42
C THR A 142 -10.31 18.04 -29.25
N LEU A 143 -10.82 17.66 -28.08
CA LEU A 143 -12.27 17.61 -27.82
C LEU A 143 -12.92 18.99 -27.73
N ARG A 144 -12.18 20.02 -27.28
CA ARG A 144 -12.66 21.42 -27.25
C ARG A 144 -12.57 22.16 -28.59
N ALA A 145 -11.82 21.63 -29.56
CA ALA A 145 -11.73 22.21 -30.91
C ALA A 145 -12.82 21.67 -31.87
N HIS A 146 -13.68 20.76 -31.39
CA HIS A 146 -14.78 20.15 -32.14
C HIS A 146 -16.18 20.54 -31.63
N TYR A 147 -16.27 21.61 -30.84
CA TYR A 147 -17.51 22.33 -30.51
C TYR A 147 -17.34 23.81 -30.79
#